data_AF-A0A7X3CMR7-F1
#
_entry.id   AF-A0A7X3CMR7-F1
#
_cell.length_a   1.000
_cell.length_b   1.000
_cell.length_c   1.000
_cell.angle_alpha   90.00
_cell.angle_beta   90.00
_cell.angle_gamma   90.00
#
_symmetry.space_group_name_H-M   'P 1'
#
loop_
_entity.id
_entity.type
_entity.pdbx_description
1 polymer ?
#
loop_
_entity_poly.entity_id
_entity_poly.type
_entity_poly.pdbx_seq_one_letter_code
_entity_poly.pdbx_strand_id
1 'polypeptide(L)'
;MLKKISNTLWGKKDGSPILENDIPALIIKGLENAEISEKNSLNPKFHRTEREEDLAFNFSRKYQSEVSQFEDSIYESVSKIKSCQTVEDKIKQCELAISTFERARKFCYSKGKGGKLYFDDMWEHCHNSKNPCFSFIEETVALKAKLELQLYNQK
;
A
#
# COMPACT_ATOMS: atom_id res chain seq x y z
N MET A 1 13.55 -8.61 32.09
CA MET A 1 13.00 -9.34 30.91
C MET A 1 11.91 -8.49 30.25
N LEU A 2 11.93 -8.32 28.92
CA LEU A 2 11.03 -7.42 28.16
C LEU A 2 9.65 -8.07 27.88
N LYS A 3 8.57 -7.30 28.02
CA LYS A 3 7.17 -7.67 27.70
C LYS A 3 6.53 -6.66 26.75
N LYS A 4 5.57 -7.13 25.96
CA LYS A 4 4.72 -6.27 25.13
C LYS A 4 3.70 -5.58 26.04
N ILE A 5 3.67 -4.25 26.02
CA ILE A 5 2.78 -3.41 26.83
C ILE A 5 1.57 -2.96 25.99
N SER A 6 1.74 -2.80 24.68
CA SER A 6 0.66 -2.55 23.72
C SER A 6 1.03 -3.08 22.34
N ASN A 7 0.18 -2.88 21.33
CA ASN A 7 0.48 -3.26 19.95
C ASN A 7 1.80 -2.68 19.41
N THR A 8 2.25 -1.55 19.95
CA THR A 8 3.45 -0.82 19.48
C THR A 8 4.53 -0.61 20.55
N LEU A 9 4.25 -0.89 21.84
CA LEU A 9 5.18 -0.61 22.93
C LEU A 9 5.70 -1.87 23.62
N TRP A 10 7.02 -1.90 23.81
CA TRP A 10 7.73 -2.85 24.66
C TRP A 10 8.21 -2.14 25.91
N GLY A 11 8.20 -2.85 27.04
CA GLY A 11 8.82 -2.36 28.27
C GLY A 11 9.28 -3.51 29.15
N LYS A 12 9.99 -3.19 30.23
CA LYS A 12 10.45 -4.21 31.16
C LYS A 12 9.28 -4.77 31.96
N LYS A 13 9.34 -6.08 32.27
CA LYS A 13 8.31 -6.76 33.06
C LYS A 13 8.08 -6.08 34.41
N ASP A 14 9.14 -5.58 35.01
CA ASP A 14 9.20 -4.86 36.29
C ASP A 14 8.75 -3.38 36.22
N GLY A 15 8.44 -2.86 35.03
CA GLY A 15 7.99 -1.47 34.84
C GLY A 15 9.11 -0.42 34.88
N SER A 16 10.38 -0.84 35.02
CA SER A 16 11.50 0.10 34.96
C SER A 16 11.74 0.65 33.53
N PRO A 17 12.39 1.82 33.41
CA PRO A 17 12.67 2.42 32.11
C PRO A 17 13.54 1.51 31.21
N ILE A 18 13.31 1.62 29.89
CA ILE A 18 14.23 1.10 28.88
C ILE A 18 15.52 1.91 28.93
N LEU A 19 16.66 1.22 28.99
CA LEU A 19 18.00 1.80 28.99
C LEU A 19 18.71 1.43 27.67
N GLU A 20 19.84 2.07 27.38
CA GLU A 20 20.62 1.81 26.16
C GLU A 20 20.98 0.33 26.00
N ASN A 21 21.31 -0.35 27.11
CA ASN A 21 21.65 -1.77 27.11
C ASN A 21 20.48 -2.69 26.70
N ASP A 22 19.23 -2.20 26.71
CA ASP A 22 18.05 -2.95 26.26
C ASP A 22 17.79 -2.80 24.75
N ILE A 23 18.40 -1.80 24.09
CA ILE A 23 18.16 -1.48 22.67
C ILE A 23 18.44 -2.67 21.75
N PRO A 24 19.59 -3.39 21.85
CA PRO A 24 19.85 -4.53 20.97
C PRO A 24 18.78 -5.63 21.07
N ALA A 25 18.31 -5.92 22.29
CA ALA A 25 17.27 -6.91 22.51
C ALA A 25 15.90 -6.47 21.95
N LEU A 26 15.59 -5.17 22.00
CA LEU A 26 14.38 -4.61 21.41
C LEU A 26 14.42 -4.67 19.88
N ILE A 27 15.58 -4.41 19.27
CA ILE A 27 15.77 -4.53 17.81
C ILE A 27 15.51 -5.98 17.37
N ILE A 28 16.17 -6.94 18.00
CA ILE A 28 16.00 -8.38 17.69
C ILE A 28 14.52 -8.76 17.79
N LYS A 29 13.86 -8.37 18.88
CA LYS A 29 12.45 -8.68 19.09
C LYS A 29 11.54 -8.00 18.07
N GLY A 30 11.86 -6.78 17.65
CA GLY A 30 11.16 -6.08 16.58
C GLY A 30 11.24 -6.86 15.26
N LEU A 31 12.44 -7.33 14.90
CA LEU A 31 12.68 -8.14 13.71
C LEU A 31 11.91 -9.46 13.75
N GLU A 32 12.01 -10.21 14.85
CA GLU A 32 11.28 -11.47 15.02
C GLU A 32 9.76 -11.29 14.85
N ASN A 33 9.19 -10.19 15.39
CA ASN A 33 7.77 -9.91 15.22
C ASN A 33 7.41 -9.56 13.78
N ALA A 34 8.28 -8.84 13.07
CA ALA A 34 8.07 -8.53 11.65
C ALA A 34 8.08 -9.82 10.82
N GLU A 35 9.08 -10.68 11.01
CA GLU A 35 9.17 -11.98 10.33
C GLU A 35 7.95 -12.87 10.60
N ILE A 36 7.50 -12.96 11.86
CA ILE A 36 6.29 -13.70 12.23
C ILE A 36 5.05 -13.08 11.57
N SER A 37 4.96 -11.74 11.53
CA SER A 37 3.84 -11.03 10.92
C SER A 37 3.78 -11.29 9.41
N GLU A 38 4.91 -11.22 8.73
CA GLU A 38 5.01 -11.42 7.28
C GLU A 38 4.71 -12.88 6.92
N LYS A 39 5.32 -13.83 7.64
CA LYS A 39 5.10 -15.27 7.46
C LYS A 39 3.63 -15.68 7.64
N ASN A 40 2.91 -15.03 8.56
CA ASN A 40 1.49 -15.31 8.81
C ASN A 40 0.53 -14.39 8.04
N SER A 41 1.05 -13.47 7.24
CA SER A 41 0.23 -12.54 6.46
C SER A 41 -0.52 -13.27 5.36
N LEU A 42 -1.75 -12.85 5.05
CA LEU A 42 -2.46 -13.33 3.86
C LEU A 42 -2.08 -12.55 2.60
N ASN A 43 -1.27 -11.49 2.74
CA ASN A 43 -0.88 -10.65 1.64
C ASN A 43 0.14 -11.37 0.75
N PRO A 44 -0.16 -11.60 -0.55
CA PRO A 44 0.72 -12.36 -1.44
C PRO A 44 2.13 -11.79 -1.60
N LYS A 45 2.32 -10.49 -1.37
CA LYS A 45 3.63 -9.83 -1.51
C LYS A 45 4.71 -10.39 -0.58
N PHE A 46 4.32 -10.96 0.56
CA PHE A 46 5.26 -11.52 1.54
C PHE A 46 5.60 -13.00 1.27
N HIS A 47 5.00 -13.58 0.24
CA HIS A 47 5.15 -15.00 -0.11
C HIS A 47 5.67 -15.17 -1.54
N ARG A 48 6.30 -14.12 -2.10
CA ARG A 48 6.96 -14.20 -3.40
C ARG A 48 8.16 -15.12 -3.30
N THR A 49 8.39 -15.89 -4.35
CA THR A 49 9.65 -16.63 -4.50
C THR A 49 10.76 -15.66 -4.93
N GLU A 50 12.02 -16.00 -4.64
CA GLU A 50 13.19 -15.22 -5.10
C GLU A 50 13.13 -14.93 -6.61
N ARG A 51 12.74 -15.93 -7.41
CA ARG A 51 12.55 -15.76 -8.85
C ARG A 51 11.49 -14.71 -9.21
N GLU A 52 10.42 -14.60 -8.43
CA GLU A 52 9.36 -13.62 -8.65
C GLU A 52 9.79 -12.22 -8.25
N GLU A 53 10.54 -12.09 -7.15
CA GLU A 53 11.18 -10.84 -6.74
C GLU A 53 12.13 -10.34 -7.83
N ASP A 54 12.99 -11.22 -8.36
CA ASP A 54 13.89 -10.91 -9.48
C ASP A 54 13.14 -10.46 -10.74
N LEU A 55 12.00 -11.09 -11.06
CA LEU A 55 11.19 -10.70 -12.21
C LEU A 55 10.59 -9.31 -12.03
N ALA A 56 10.04 -9.01 -10.85
CA ALA A 56 9.48 -7.70 -10.53
C ALA A 56 10.57 -6.60 -10.52
N PHE A 57 11.73 -6.89 -9.94
CA PHE A 57 12.87 -5.98 -9.91
C PHE A 57 13.46 -5.71 -11.30
N ASN A 58 13.64 -6.74 -12.13
CA ASN A 58 14.09 -6.56 -13.50
C ASN A 58 13.11 -5.76 -14.35
N PHE A 59 11.80 -5.98 -14.13
CA PHE A 59 10.77 -5.16 -14.76
C PHE A 59 10.88 -3.69 -14.35
N SER A 60 10.95 -3.39 -13.05
CA SER A 60 10.98 -2.01 -12.54
C SER A 60 12.21 -1.26 -13.02
N ARG A 61 13.38 -1.92 -13.11
CA ARG A 61 14.58 -1.34 -13.72
C ARG A 61 14.42 -1.07 -15.20
N LYS A 62 13.85 -2.02 -15.95
CA LYS A 62 13.72 -1.90 -17.41
C LYS A 62 12.74 -0.82 -17.85
N TYR A 63 11.65 -0.65 -17.11
CA TYR A 63 10.56 0.29 -17.42
C TYR A 63 10.45 1.42 -16.40
N GLN A 64 11.55 1.76 -15.73
CA GLN A 64 11.59 2.72 -14.63
C GLN A 64 10.92 4.04 -15.01
N SER A 65 11.25 4.59 -16.19
CA SER A 65 10.74 5.90 -16.61
C SER A 65 9.22 5.88 -16.80
N GLU A 66 8.68 4.88 -17.50
CA GLU A 66 7.25 4.77 -17.75
C GLU A 66 6.48 4.49 -16.47
N VAL A 67 7.02 3.61 -15.61
CA VAL A 67 6.41 3.28 -14.33
C VAL A 67 6.34 4.51 -13.45
N SER A 68 7.45 5.23 -13.23
CA SER A 68 7.46 6.42 -12.38
C SER A 68 6.44 7.48 -12.85
N GLN A 69 6.27 7.68 -14.16
CA GLN A 69 5.24 8.58 -14.68
C GLN A 69 3.81 8.14 -14.30
N PHE A 70 3.54 6.83 -14.33
CA PHE A 70 2.26 6.30 -13.87
C PHE A 70 2.09 6.48 -12.36
N GLU A 71 3.10 6.17 -11.56
CA GLU A 71 3.06 6.29 -10.10
C GLU A 71 2.80 7.74 -9.68
N ASP A 72 3.53 8.70 -10.25
CA ASP A 72 3.34 10.13 -10.02
C ASP A 72 1.91 10.55 -10.39
N SER A 73 1.43 10.12 -11.56
CA SER A 73 0.08 10.43 -12.03
C SER A 73 -1.01 9.86 -11.11
N ILE A 74 -0.82 8.64 -10.57
CA ILE A 74 -1.74 8.03 -9.61
C ILE A 74 -1.77 8.86 -8.32
N TYR A 75 -0.61 9.17 -7.73
CA TYR A 75 -0.54 9.94 -6.49
C TYR A 75 -1.12 11.34 -6.66
N GLU A 76 -0.78 12.04 -7.73
CA GLU A 76 -1.30 13.37 -8.02
C GLU A 76 -2.82 13.36 -8.19
N SER A 77 -3.35 12.41 -8.97
CA SER A 77 -4.78 12.34 -9.25
C SER A 77 -5.59 12.04 -7.99
N VAL A 78 -5.13 11.15 -7.13
CA VAL A 78 -5.77 10.85 -5.83
C VAL A 78 -5.67 12.05 -4.88
N SER A 79 -4.51 12.71 -4.81
CA SER A 79 -4.30 13.88 -3.94
C SER A 79 -5.23 15.04 -4.30
N LYS A 80 -5.42 15.30 -5.61
CA LYS A 80 -6.26 16.39 -6.13
C LYS A 80 -7.74 16.27 -5.72
N ILE A 81 -8.24 15.06 -5.44
CA ILE A 81 -9.65 14.85 -5.02
C ILE A 81 -10.00 15.71 -3.79
N LYS A 82 -9.07 15.85 -2.83
CA LYS A 82 -9.30 16.61 -1.60
C LYS A 82 -9.43 18.12 -1.84
N SER A 83 -8.89 18.63 -2.94
CA SER A 83 -8.90 20.05 -3.30
C SER A 83 -10.12 20.47 -4.14
N CYS A 84 -10.83 19.50 -4.75
CA CYS A 84 -12.04 19.75 -5.52
C CYS A 84 -13.15 20.30 -4.61
N GLN A 85 -13.83 21.35 -5.06
CA GLN A 85 -14.83 22.06 -4.25
C GLN A 85 -16.23 21.46 -4.38
N THR A 86 -16.62 21.08 -5.60
CA THR A 86 -17.95 20.55 -5.90
C THR A 86 -17.98 19.02 -5.82
N VAL A 87 -19.18 18.45 -5.65
CA VAL A 87 -19.37 16.99 -5.67
C VAL A 87 -19.03 16.44 -7.05
N GLU A 88 -19.45 17.13 -8.11
CA GLU A 88 -19.23 16.77 -9.50
C GLU A 88 -17.73 16.78 -9.87
N ASP A 89 -16.99 17.80 -9.44
CA ASP A 89 -15.54 17.85 -9.69
C ASP A 89 -14.81 16.74 -8.93
N LYS A 90 -15.23 16.42 -7.71
CA LYS A 90 -14.69 15.26 -6.96
C LYS A 90 -14.96 13.96 -7.68
N ILE A 91 -16.16 13.75 -8.24
CA ILE A 91 -16.50 12.56 -9.02
C ILE A 91 -15.59 12.46 -10.25
N LYS A 92 -15.46 13.53 -11.05
CA LYS A 92 -14.57 13.56 -12.22
C LYS A 92 -13.11 13.27 -11.84
N GLN A 93 -12.65 13.81 -10.71
CA GLN A 93 -11.29 13.57 -10.25
C GLN A 93 -11.09 12.13 -9.77
N CYS A 94 -12.10 11.51 -9.13
CA CYS A 94 -12.08 10.07 -8.82
C CYS A 94 -12.00 9.22 -10.09
N GLU A 95 -12.77 9.56 -11.13
CA GLU A 95 -12.75 8.87 -12.42
C GLU A 95 -11.38 8.94 -13.08
N LEU A 96 -10.73 10.11 -13.04
CA LEU A 96 -9.38 10.28 -13.55
C LEU A 96 -8.38 9.41 -12.80
N ALA A 97 -8.45 9.37 -11.46
CA ALA A 97 -7.58 8.53 -10.64
C ALA A 97 -7.76 7.04 -10.94
N ILE A 98 -9.01 6.56 -11.00
CA ILE A 98 -9.34 5.17 -11.33
C ILE A 98 -8.84 4.82 -12.74
N SER A 99 -9.10 5.68 -13.73
CA SER A 99 -8.65 5.49 -15.11
C SER A 99 -7.11 5.44 -15.22
N THR A 100 -6.42 6.29 -14.47
CA THR A 100 -4.95 6.34 -14.44
C THR A 100 -4.37 5.06 -13.84
N PHE A 101 -4.93 4.60 -12.72
CA PHE A 101 -4.60 3.33 -12.09
C PHE A 101 -4.79 2.14 -13.04
N GLU A 102 -5.93 2.09 -13.73
CA GLU A 102 -6.25 1.04 -14.71
C GLU A 102 -5.30 1.02 -15.91
N ARG A 103 -4.91 2.19 -16.39
CA ARG A 103 -3.90 2.32 -17.45
C ARG A 103 -2.54 1.81 -16.99
N ALA A 104 -2.12 2.15 -15.77
CA ALA A 104 -0.88 1.67 -15.19
C ALA A 104 -0.89 0.14 -15.05
N ARG A 105 -1.99 -0.42 -14.53
CA ARG A 105 -2.20 -1.87 -14.44
C ARG A 105 -2.06 -2.54 -15.80
N LYS A 106 -2.78 -2.03 -16.80
CA LYS A 106 -2.74 -2.55 -18.17
C LYS A 106 -1.34 -2.47 -18.77
N PHE A 107 -0.62 -1.37 -18.56
CA PHE A 107 0.76 -1.24 -19.00
C PHE A 107 1.64 -2.32 -18.37
N CYS A 108 1.66 -2.42 -17.04
CA CYS A 108 2.49 -3.38 -16.32
C CYS A 108 2.16 -4.82 -16.74
N TYR A 109 0.88 -5.17 -16.81
CA TYR A 109 0.43 -6.52 -17.18
C TYR A 109 0.81 -6.86 -18.63
N SER A 110 0.84 -5.87 -19.54
CA SER A 110 1.24 -6.07 -20.93
C SER A 110 2.73 -6.41 -21.10
N LYS A 111 3.58 -6.15 -20.09
CA LYS A 111 5.03 -6.45 -20.13
C LYS A 111 5.39 -7.83 -19.58
N GLY A 112 4.40 -8.64 -19.21
CA GLY A 112 4.56 -10.03 -18.77
C GLY A 112 4.58 -10.20 -17.25
N LYS A 113 5.03 -11.38 -16.80
CA LYS A 113 4.91 -11.80 -15.39
C LYS A 113 5.56 -10.81 -14.41
N GLY A 114 6.75 -10.29 -14.72
CA GLY A 114 7.43 -9.31 -13.87
C GLY A 114 6.64 -8.01 -13.67
N GLY A 115 6.03 -7.49 -14.74
CA GLY A 115 5.18 -6.30 -14.64
C GLY A 115 3.90 -6.55 -13.85
N LYS A 116 3.27 -7.72 -14.03
CA LYS A 116 2.14 -8.12 -13.19
C LYS A 116 2.51 -8.17 -11.71
N LEU A 117 3.58 -8.88 -11.36
CA LEU A 117 4.05 -8.99 -9.97
C LEU A 117 4.35 -7.63 -9.37
N TYR A 118 5.08 -6.78 -10.10
CA TYR A 118 5.38 -5.42 -9.67
C TYR A 118 4.12 -4.62 -9.36
N PHE A 119 3.14 -4.60 -10.29
CA PHE A 119 1.93 -3.84 -10.08
C PHE A 119 1.10 -4.41 -8.92
N ASP A 120 0.98 -5.74 -8.85
CA ASP A 120 0.25 -6.40 -7.77
C ASP A 120 0.85 -6.01 -6.39
N ASP A 121 2.17 -6.09 -6.24
CA ASP A 121 2.85 -5.86 -4.95
C ASP A 121 2.89 -4.39 -4.52
N MET A 122 2.94 -3.47 -5.50
CA MET A 122 2.98 -2.02 -5.26
C MET A 122 1.60 -1.40 -5.08
N TRP A 123 0.58 -1.91 -5.79
CA TRP A 123 -0.68 -1.20 -5.98
C TRP A 123 -1.94 -2.01 -5.65
N GLU A 124 -1.97 -3.33 -5.83
CA GLU A 124 -3.16 -4.17 -5.54
C GLU A 124 -3.09 -4.89 -4.18
N HIS A 125 -1.87 -5.05 -3.66
CA HIS A 125 -1.57 -5.76 -2.42
C HIS A 125 -0.80 -4.87 -1.44
N CYS A 126 -1.20 -3.61 -1.35
CA CYS A 126 -0.71 -2.70 -0.33
C CYS A 126 -1.06 -3.22 1.07
N HIS A 127 -0.33 -2.77 2.09
CA HIS A 127 -0.63 -3.09 3.48
C HIS A 127 -0.27 -1.91 4.37
N ASN A 128 -0.95 -1.81 5.51
CA ASN A 128 -0.61 -0.90 6.60
C ASN A 128 -1.00 -1.54 7.93
N SER A 129 -0.81 -0.82 9.03
CA SER A 129 -1.10 -1.34 10.37
C SER A 129 -2.57 -1.69 10.64
N LYS A 130 -3.50 -1.21 9.81
CA LYS A 130 -4.95 -1.43 9.93
C LYS A 130 -5.48 -2.45 8.94
N ASN A 131 -4.95 -2.46 7.72
CA ASN A 131 -5.39 -3.35 6.66
C ASN A 131 -4.21 -4.17 6.12
N PRO A 132 -4.22 -5.50 6.31
CA PRO A 132 -3.11 -6.36 5.91
C PRO A 132 -2.98 -6.53 4.39
N CYS A 133 -4.05 -6.29 3.61
CA CYS A 133 -4.02 -6.42 2.16
C CYS A 133 -5.16 -5.61 1.52
N PHE A 134 -4.82 -4.58 0.74
CA PHE A 134 -5.79 -3.76 0.03
C PHE A 134 -5.25 -3.25 -1.29
N SER A 135 -6.17 -2.91 -2.20
CA SER A 135 -5.85 -2.19 -3.43
C SER A 135 -5.81 -0.70 -3.14
N PHE A 136 -4.75 -0.02 -3.55
CA PHE A 136 -4.57 1.41 -3.32
C PHE A 136 -5.75 2.25 -3.81
N ILE A 137 -6.40 1.84 -4.91
CA ILE A 137 -7.51 2.58 -5.51
C ILE A 137 -8.87 2.33 -4.83
N GLU A 138 -8.95 1.33 -3.93
CA GLU A 138 -10.21 0.88 -3.33
C GLU A 138 -10.97 2.02 -2.61
N GLU A 139 -10.27 2.83 -1.81
CA GLU A 139 -10.88 3.98 -1.12
C GLU A 139 -11.42 5.03 -2.10
N THR A 140 -10.76 5.21 -3.24
CA THR A 140 -11.20 6.15 -4.29
C THR A 140 -12.47 5.67 -4.98
N VAL A 141 -12.54 4.36 -5.28
CA VAL A 141 -13.76 3.72 -5.83
C VAL A 141 -14.94 3.86 -4.85
N ALA A 142 -14.71 3.57 -3.58
CA ALA A 142 -15.74 3.68 -2.55
C ALA A 142 -16.20 5.14 -2.35
N LEU A 143 -15.27 6.10 -2.41
CA LEU A 143 -15.60 7.53 -2.34
C LEU A 143 -16.45 7.97 -3.52
N LYS A 144 -16.08 7.58 -4.75
CA LYS A 144 -16.87 7.90 -5.96
C LYS A 144 -18.32 7.47 -5.81
N ALA A 145 -18.56 6.21 -5.43
CA ALA A 145 -19.90 5.68 -5.26
C ALA A 145 -20.74 6.46 -4.22
N LYS A 146 -20.11 6.88 -3.12
CA LYS A 146 -20.77 7.71 -2.10
C LYS A 146 -21.15 9.10 -2.65
N LEU A 147 -20.27 9.71 -3.42
CA LEU A 147 -20.52 11.03 -4.04
C LEU A 147 -21.62 10.96 -5.10
N GLU A 148 -21.66 9.90 -5.91
CA GLU A 148 -22.72 9.68 -6.89
C GLU A 148 -24.09 9.52 -6.23
N LEU A 149 -24.16 8.78 -5.13
CA LEU A 149 -25.39 8.64 -4.34
C LEU A 149 -25.82 9.98 -3.73
N GLN A 150 -24.87 10.76 -3.20
CA GLN A 150 -25.13 12.10 -2.69
C GLN A 150 -25.74 13.00 -3.78
N LEU A 151 -25.17 12.98 -4.98
CA LEU A 151 -25.64 13.79 -6.10
C LEU A 151 -27.03 13.37 -6.59
N TYR A 152 -27.33 12.07 -6.58
CA TYR A 152 -28.65 11.54 -6.93
C TYR A 152 -29.73 12.03 -5.94
N ASN A 153 -29.43 11.99 -4.65
CA ASN A 153 -30.37 12.39 -3.59
C ASN A 153 -30.62 13.91 -3.49
N GLN A 154 -29.87 14.72 -4.25
CA GLN A 154 -30.05 16.18 -4.32
C GLN A 154 -30.92 16.62 -5.50
N LYS A 155 -31.33 15.70 -6.37
CA LYS A 155 -32.23 15.92 -7.51
C LYS A 155 -33.65 15.49 -7.16
#